data_AF-U6EAL1-F1
#
_entry.id   AF-U6EAL1-F1
#
_cell.length_a   1.000
_cell.length_b   1.000
_cell.length_c   1.000
_cell.angle_alpha   90.00
_cell.angle_beta   90.00
_cell.angle_gamma   90.00
#
_symmetry.space_group_name_H-M   'P 1'
#
loop_
_entity.id
_entity.type
_entity.pdbx_description
1 polymer ?
#
loop_
_entity_poly.entity_id
_entity_poly.type
_entity_poly.pdbx_seq_one_letter_code
_entity_poly.pdbx_strand_id
1 'polypeptide(L)'
;METEFLIDTELSKMHLEEALDFLREFYLLLQSDLFKDISKTVEGGVGVLSYTAIIPGNKGEVRVKIKATSPFQVEFTPTIRIPNLDHELDVFKEDIIIGIHTFEDAIRQSTLYFAWVEGKEIIPEAPPTRRKKASFRIFGSNMILIYLLFFGVNLVLFLLLGVIAAIIAILALQFIIILFSDRLLLKASDWRITADNPRVHILEYQLPLEEYQKFQEKFNDNIIIKMKEDIYQKSLGKGLTPTCQLGEEIFQEYGFHCHPDLKVSKVVDVYSIVQEAASKFNMAMPQVAVSNTMIPNAAATGPSPNRGLVLLTTGLLVQLEEDEILSVVGHEMGHLSGRDPLILFSIISAEFIMRFTILTPIVVISPLLYLIVALGVIFFVAKFFETRADLLSAMKIGQPQVLASALRKIGYQRLYAERISPTRLPSWVNFDSHPPIYFRIDRLENMKSAPKVKSPLIKSARDVVNGFKRTWGW
;
A
#
# COMPACT_ATOMS: atom_id res chain seq x y z
N MET A 1 -3.11 29.51 3.48
CA MET A 1 -2.93 29.50 2.02
C MET A 1 -1.55 28.90 1.83
N GLU A 2 -1.48 27.60 1.55
CA GLU A 2 -0.20 26.90 1.38
C GLU A 2 0.22 27.08 -0.07
N THR A 3 1.03 28.11 -0.32
CA THR A 3 1.72 28.32 -1.61
C THR A 3 2.98 27.46 -1.71
N GLU A 4 3.28 26.68 -0.67
CA GLU A 4 4.41 25.78 -0.61
C GLU A 4 3.96 24.45 -0.01
N PHE A 5 4.44 23.34 -0.56
CA PHE A 5 4.24 22.01 0.02
C PHE A 5 5.46 21.12 -0.22
N LEU A 6 5.57 20.08 0.61
CA LEU A 6 6.64 19.10 0.55
C LEU A 6 6.13 17.80 -0.06
N ILE A 7 6.99 17.13 -0.83
CA ILE A 7 6.75 15.77 -1.35
C ILE A 7 7.88 14.88 -0.86
N ASP A 8 7.58 14.00 0.07
CA ASP A 8 8.53 12.97 0.52
C ASP A 8 8.87 12.02 -0.62
N THR A 9 10.10 11.54 -0.64
CA THR A 9 10.62 10.72 -1.72
C THR A 9 11.63 9.70 -1.20
N GLU A 10 11.64 8.52 -1.82
CA GLU A 10 12.63 7.46 -1.55
C GLU A 10 13.85 7.54 -2.49
N LEU A 11 13.91 8.54 -3.37
CA LEU A 11 14.96 8.66 -4.37
C LEU A 11 16.33 8.99 -3.77
N SER A 12 17.35 8.36 -4.33
CA SER A 12 18.75 8.70 -4.10
C SER A 12 19.06 10.12 -4.58
N LYS A 13 20.14 10.72 -4.07
CA LYS A 13 20.56 12.08 -4.47
C LYS A 13 20.74 12.23 -5.98
N MET A 14 21.20 11.17 -6.65
CA MET A 14 21.37 11.17 -8.11
C MET A 14 20.02 11.27 -8.83
N HIS A 15 19.03 10.50 -8.37
CA HIS A 15 17.73 10.43 -9.02
C HIS A 15 16.81 11.63 -8.70
N LEU A 16 17.11 12.45 -7.69
CA LEU A 16 16.35 13.67 -7.41
C LEU A 16 16.35 14.65 -8.60
N GLU A 17 17.51 14.84 -9.25
CA GLU A 17 17.60 15.71 -10.42
C GLU A 17 16.99 15.08 -11.68
N GLU A 18 17.13 13.76 -11.83
CA GLU A 18 16.53 13.01 -12.93
C GLU A 18 15.01 13.02 -12.87
N ALA A 19 14.41 13.02 -11.66
CA ALA A 19 12.97 13.18 -11.50
C ALA A 19 12.47 14.51 -12.08
N LEU A 20 13.24 15.59 -11.94
CA LEU A 20 12.90 16.87 -12.56
C LEU A 20 13.01 16.82 -14.09
N ASP A 21 14.01 16.10 -14.63
CA ASP A 21 14.14 15.90 -16.08
C ASP A 21 12.98 15.07 -16.62
N PHE A 22 12.59 14.03 -15.88
CA PHE A 22 11.43 13.20 -16.20
C PHE A 22 10.14 14.02 -16.27
N LEU A 23 9.85 14.84 -15.25
CA LEU A 23 8.69 15.74 -15.25
C LEU A 23 8.73 16.71 -16.43
N ARG A 24 9.90 17.27 -16.72
CA ARG A 24 10.08 18.19 -17.85
C ARG A 24 9.75 17.52 -19.17
N GLU A 25 10.32 16.35 -19.43
CA GLU A 25 10.27 15.68 -20.74
C GLU A 25 8.97 14.92 -20.98
N PHE A 26 8.48 14.20 -19.97
CA PHE A 26 7.36 13.28 -20.11
C PHE A 26 6.02 13.83 -19.59
N TYR A 27 6.02 15.01 -18.98
CA TYR A 27 4.78 15.65 -18.54
C TYR A 27 4.64 17.08 -19.09
N LEU A 28 5.58 17.98 -18.79
CA LEU A 28 5.44 19.41 -19.13
C LEU A 28 5.56 19.68 -20.63
N LEU A 29 6.63 19.20 -21.29
CA LEU A 29 6.88 19.47 -22.71
C LEU A 29 5.86 18.83 -23.66
N LEU A 30 5.19 17.76 -23.23
CA LEU A 30 4.13 17.12 -24.02
C LEU A 30 2.82 17.93 -24.03
N GLN A 31 2.68 18.92 -23.14
CA GLN A 31 1.47 19.71 -22.96
C GLN A 31 1.77 21.21 -23.14
N SER A 32 2.34 21.57 -24.30
CA SER A 32 2.76 22.95 -24.61
C SER A 32 1.64 23.99 -24.57
N ASP A 33 0.38 23.56 -24.67
CA ASP A 33 -0.78 24.44 -24.59
C ASP A 33 -1.14 24.85 -23.15
N LEU A 34 -0.69 24.08 -22.16
CA LEU A 34 -0.97 24.26 -20.73
C LEU A 34 0.23 24.81 -19.95
N PHE A 35 1.46 24.60 -20.44
CA PHE A 35 2.69 25.00 -19.74
C PHE A 35 3.62 25.84 -20.64
N LYS A 36 4.22 26.89 -20.05
CA LYS A 36 5.15 27.83 -20.69
C LYS A 36 6.36 28.10 -19.81
N ASP A 37 7.37 28.78 -20.35
CA ASP A 37 8.59 29.22 -19.65
C ASP A 37 9.32 28.09 -18.89
N ILE A 38 9.25 26.88 -19.43
CA ILE A 38 9.81 25.69 -18.80
C ILE A 38 11.35 25.79 -18.83
N SER A 39 11.96 25.80 -17.66
CA SER A 39 13.41 25.87 -17.50
C SER A 39 13.87 25.06 -16.30
N LYS A 40 15.02 24.40 -16.43
CA LYS A 40 15.72 23.75 -15.32
C LYS A 40 17.03 24.50 -15.07
N THR A 41 17.23 24.98 -13.85
CA THR A 41 18.44 25.69 -13.41
C THR A 41 19.01 25.01 -12.18
N VAL A 42 20.22 25.40 -11.78
CA VAL A 42 20.82 24.94 -10.51
C VAL A 42 20.94 26.16 -9.61
N GLU A 43 20.26 26.15 -8.47
CA GLU A 43 20.30 27.21 -7.47
C GLU A 43 20.90 26.66 -6.17
N GLY A 44 22.03 27.22 -5.71
CA GLY A 44 22.68 26.77 -4.48
C GLY A 44 23.17 25.32 -4.51
N GLY A 45 23.44 24.76 -5.70
CA GLY A 45 23.84 23.36 -5.87
C GLY A 45 22.68 22.37 -5.91
N VAL A 46 21.44 22.85 -5.98
CA VAL A 46 20.22 22.04 -6.08
C VAL A 46 19.56 22.30 -7.43
N GLY A 47 19.21 21.24 -8.16
CA GLY A 47 18.40 21.34 -9.37
C GLY A 47 17.02 21.92 -9.10
N VAL A 48 16.59 22.88 -9.92
CA VAL A 48 15.32 23.59 -9.79
C VAL A 48 14.60 23.59 -11.14
N LEU A 49 13.39 23.03 -11.19
CA LEU A 49 12.51 23.09 -12.34
C LEU A 49 11.50 24.22 -12.14
N SER A 50 11.47 25.17 -13.07
CA SER A 50 10.54 26.31 -13.07
C SER A 50 9.71 26.31 -14.33
N TYR A 51 8.40 26.55 -14.19
CA TYR A 51 7.49 26.68 -15.34
C TYR A 51 6.28 27.55 -14.98
N THR A 52 5.57 28.01 -16.00
CA THR A 52 4.32 28.77 -15.88
C THR A 52 3.16 27.88 -16.34
N ALA A 53 2.23 27.57 -15.45
CA ALA A 53 1.01 26.84 -15.74
C ALA A 53 -0.13 27.81 -16.09
N ILE A 54 -0.87 27.50 -17.16
CA ILE A 54 -1.99 28.29 -17.67
C ILE A 54 -3.29 27.67 -17.18
N ILE A 55 -4.11 28.45 -16.50
CA ILE A 55 -5.42 27.97 -16.02
C ILE A 55 -6.46 28.10 -17.14
N PRO A 56 -7.08 26.99 -17.58
CA PRO A 56 -8.12 27.02 -18.60
C PRO A 56 -9.32 27.89 -18.16
N GLY A 57 -9.80 28.76 -19.05
CA GLY A 57 -11.03 29.55 -18.82
C GLY A 57 -10.83 30.91 -18.12
N ASN A 58 -9.91 31.05 -17.16
CA ASN A 58 -9.71 32.29 -16.39
C ASN A 58 -8.53 33.16 -16.86
N LYS A 59 -7.71 32.70 -17.82
CA LYS A 59 -6.47 33.38 -18.27
C LYS A 59 -5.49 33.76 -17.14
N GLY A 60 -5.59 33.08 -16.01
CA GLY A 60 -4.63 33.21 -14.91
C GLY A 60 -3.41 32.35 -15.17
N GLU A 61 -2.25 32.82 -14.71
CA GLU A 61 -0.99 32.08 -14.78
C GLU A 61 -0.47 31.84 -13.36
N VAL A 62 0.06 30.64 -13.14
CA VAL A 62 0.71 30.26 -11.88
C VAL A 62 2.13 29.83 -12.21
N ARG A 63 3.11 30.52 -11.61
CA ARG A 63 4.50 30.09 -11.68
C ARG A 63 4.73 28.99 -10.66
N VAL A 64 5.25 27.87 -11.11
CA VAL A 64 5.59 26.71 -10.29
C VAL A 64 7.09 26.57 -10.23
N LYS A 65 7.62 26.29 -9.04
CA LYS A 65 9.04 26.03 -8.80
C LYS A 65 9.19 24.75 -7.98
N ILE A 66 9.94 23.79 -8.50
CA ILE A 66 10.18 22.49 -7.85
C ILE A 66 11.68 22.36 -7.62
N LYS A 67 12.10 22.20 -6.35
CA LYS A 67 13.51 21.99 -5.98
C LYS A 67 13.76 20.51 -5.71
N ALA A 68 14.83 19.97 -6.30
CA ALA A 68 15.29 18.58 -6.17
C ALA A 68 15.97 18.32 -4.81
N THR A 69 15.19 18.43 -3.74
CA THR A 69 15.61 18.11 -2.37
C THR A 69 14.91 16.83 -1.89
N SER A 70 15.36 16.26 -0.77
CA SER A 70 14.65 15.18 -0.07
C SER A 70 14.21 15.69 1.29
N PRO A 71 12.93 16.06 1.49
CA PRO A 71 11.81 15.99 0.54
C PRO A 71 11.86 17.06 -0.56
N PHE A 72 11.16 16.86 -1.68
CA PHE A 72 11.04 17.88 -2.74
C PHE A 72 10.27 19.09 -2.20
N GLN A 73 10.72 20.29 -2.54
CA GLN A 73 10.03 21.53 -2.19
C GLN A 73 9.34 22.09 -3.43
N VAL A 74 8.03 22.29 -3.35
CA VAL A 74 7.23 22.86 -4.44
C VAL A 74 6.61 24.17 -4.00
N GLU A 75 6.80 25.21 -4.81
CA GLU A 75 6.29 26.56 -4.56
C GLU A 75 5.40 27.03 -5.73
N PHE A 76 4.26 27.61 -5.40
CA PHE A 76 3.29 28.18 -6.32
C PHE A 76 3.20 29.70 -6.13
N THR A 77 3.49 30.46 -7.19
CA THR A 77 3.35 31.91 -7.21
C THR A 77 2.33 32.34 -8.27
N PRO A 78 1.09 32.71 -7.90
CA PRO A 78 0.11 33.22 -8.85
C PRO A 78 0.52 34.60 -9.36
N THR A 79 0.40 34.85 -10.67
CA THR A 79 0.73 36.17 -11.25
C THR A 79 -0.40 37.19 -11.09
N ILE A 80 -1.65 36.71 -10.96
CA ILE A 80 -2.87 37.52 -10.82
C ILE A 80 -3.76 36.87 -9.75
N ARG A 81 -4.66 37.65 -9.15
CA ARG A 81 -5.69 37.13 -8.25
C ARG A 81 -6.70 36.29 -9.03
N ILE A 82 -6.66 34.98 -8.83
CA ILE A 82 -7.47 33.99 -9.54
C ILE A 82 -8.66 33.55 -8.66
N PRO A 83 -9.92 33.59 -9.15
CA PRO A 83 -11.06 32.98 -8.45
C PRO A 83 -10.91 31.46 -8.37
N ASN A 84 -11.24 30.85 -7.23
CA ASN A 84 -11.10 29.40 -6.98
C ASN A 84 -9.67 28.85 -7.17
N LEU A 85 -8.65 29.68 -6.91
CA LEU A 85 -7.24 29.28 -7.02
C LEU A 85 -6.92 27.99 -6.23
N ASP A 86 -7.56 27.78 -5.08
CA ASP A 86 -7.32 26.59 -4.24
C ASP A 86 -7.58 25.27 -5.01
N HIS A 87 -8.68 25.20 -5.78
CA HIS A 87 -9.01 24.00 -6.54
C HIS A 87 -8.01 23.73 -7.67
N GLU A 88 -7.59 24.78 -8.38
CA GLU A 88 -6.61 24.67 -9.45
C GLU A 88 -5.24 24.29 -8.91
N LEU A 89 -4.83 24.85 -7.77
CA LEU A 89 -3.58 24.49 -7.09
C LEU A 89 -3.60 23.03 -6.61
N ASP A 90 -4.72 22.54 -6.11
CA ASP A 90 -4.86 21.13 -5.72
C ASP A 90 -4.68 20.19 -6.93
N VAL A 91 -5.19 20.57 -8.11
CA VAL A 91 -4.99 19.79 -9.35
C VAL A 91 -3.51 19.78 -9.75
N PHE A 92 -2.84 20.94 -9.76
CA PHE A 92 -1.41 21.00 -10.10
C PHE A 92 -0.54 20.25 -9.08
N LYS A 93 -0.85 20.38 -7.79
CA LYS A 93 -0.19 19.65 -6.71
C LYS A 93 -0.27 18.15 -6.94
N GLU A 94 -1.48 17.64 -7.22
CA GLU A 94 -1.72 16.23 -7.48
C GLU A 94 -0.96 15.74 -8.71
N ASP A 95 -0.96 16.49 -9.81
CA ASP A 95 -0.24 16.10 -11.02
C ASP A 95 1.28 16.00 -10.82
N ILE A 96 1.87 16.92 -10.06
CA ILE A 96 3.30 16.86 -9.71
C ILE A 96 3.59 15.62 -8.86
N ILE A 97 2.76 15.35 -7.86
CA ILE A 97 2.89 14.16 -7.00
C ILE A 97 2.79 12.88 -7.84
N ILE A 98 1.84 12.82 -8.77
CA ILE A 98 1.65 11.71 -9.70
C ILE A 98 2.89 11.51 -10.58
N GLY A 99 3.44 12.59 -11.13
CA GLY A 99 4.64 12.55 -11.96
C GLY A 99 5.87 12.03 -11.21
N ILE A 100 6.12 12.52 -9.99
CA ILE A 100 7.22 12.05 -9.13
C ILE A 100 7.03 10.58 -8.77
N HIS A 101 5.86 10.17 -8.30
CA HIS A 101 5.61 8.76 -7.96
C HIS A 101 5.68 7.82 -9.17
N THR A 102 5.37 8.30 -10.37
CA THR A 102 5.57 7.51 -11.61
C THR A 102 7.05 7.25 -11.85
N PHE A 103 7.88 8.27 -11.66
CA PHE A 103 9.33 8.13 -11.78
C PHE A 103 9.89 7.21 -10.69
N GLU A 104 9.46 7.37 -9.44
CA GLU A 104 9.81 6.46 -8.35
C GLU A 104 9.44 5.02 -8.66
N ASP A 105 8.25 4.77 -9.25
CA ASP A 105 7.86 3.41 -9.63
C ASP A 105 8.79 2.80 -10.69
N ALA A 106 9.28 3.63 -11.63
CA ALA A 106 10.26 3.21 -12.61
C ALA A 106 11.61 2.86 -11.95
N ILE A 107 12.08 3.68 -11.00
CA ILE A 107 13.30 3.41 -10.22
C ILE A 107 13.14 2.17 -9.32
N ARG A 108 11.96 1.97 -8.71
CA ARG A 108 11.69 0.79 -7.89
C ARG A 108 11.83 -0.51 -8.68
N GLN A 109 11.42 -0.50 -9.95
CA GLN A 109 11.55 -1.66 -10.84
C GLN A 109 13.01 -2.00 -11.14
N SER A 110 13.93 -1.04 -11.01
CA SER A 110 15.38 -1.20 -11.18
C SER A 110 16.18 -1.28 -9.88
N THR A 111 15.54 -1.29 -8.72
CA THR A 111 16.24 -1.21 -7.43
C THR A 111 16.55 -2.60 -6.84
N LEU A 112 17.77 -2.76 -6.33
CA LEU A 112 18.16 -3.94 -5.54
C LEU A 112 17.90 -3.70 -4.06
N TYR A 113 16.99 -4.50 -3.50
CA TYR A 113 16.60 -4.42 -2.09
C TYR A 113 17.28 -5.48 -1.23
N PHE A 114 17.73 -5.03 -0.06
CA PHE A 114 18.28 -5.86 1.00
C PHE A 114 17.61 -5.50 2.33
N ALA A 115 17.07 -6.50 3.04
CA ALA A 115 16.39 -6.28 4.31
C ALA A 115 16.80 -7.35 5.33
N TRP A 116 16.98 -6.95 6.59
CA TRP A 116 17.27 -7.87 7.68
C TRP A 116 16.75 -7.35 9.02
N VAL A 117 16.67 -8.25 9.99
CA VAL A 117 16.24 -7.96 11.36
C VAL A 117 17.39 -8.25 12.32
N GLU A 118 17.64 -7.33 13.25
CA GLU A 118 18.72 -7.48 14.24
C GLU A 118 18.62 -8.81 15.00
N GLY A 119 19.71 -9.58 15.08
CA GLY A 119 19.74 -10.84 15.83
C GLY A 119 18.84 -11.97 15.30
N LYS A 120 18.33 -11.86 14.06
CA LYS A 120 17.58 -12.94 13.39
C LYS A 120 18.37 -13.52 12.23
N GLU A 121 17.97 -14.73 11.83
CA GLU A 121 18.45 -15.34 10.59
C GLU A 121 18.10 -14.44 9.41
N ILE A 122 19.09 -14.25 8.54
CA ILE A 122 18.95 -13.43 7.35
C ILE A 122 18.25 -14.28 6.30
N ILE A 123 17.09 -13.81 5.87
CA ILE A 123 16.26 -14.49 4.88
C ILE A 123 16.34 -13.65 3.60
N PRO A 124 17.00 -14.13 2.53
CA PRO A 124 17.04 -13.40 1.28
C PRO A 124 15.63 -13.21 0.74
N GLU A 125 15.43 -12.15 -0.04
CA GLU A 125 14.16 -11.95 -0.73
C GLU A 125 13.93 -13.16 -1.64
N ALA A 126 12.86 -13.91 -1.39
CA ALA A 126 12.62 -15.12 -2.14
C ALA A 126 12.33 -14.76 -3.61
N PRO A 127 12.83 -15.53 -4.59
CA PRO A 127 12.29 -15.46 -5.95
C PRO A 127 10.78 -15.54 -5.85
N PRO A 128 10.05 -14.91 -6.77
CA PRO A 128 8.63 -15.13 -6.91
C PRO A 128 8.37 -16.57 -7.39
N THR A 129 8.56 -17.55 -6.53
CA THR A 129 8.16 -18.93 -6.77
C THR A 129 6.65 -18.93 -6.96
N ARG A 130 6.13 -19.79 -7.86
CA ARG A 130 4.68 -19.93 -8.07
C ARG A 130 3.90 -20.11 -6.76
N ARG A 131 4.52 -20.72 -5.74
CA ARG A 131 3.96 -20.91 -4.39
C ARG A 131 3.92 -19.62 -3.55
N LYS A 132 5.00 -18.83 -3.45
CA LYS A 132 4.99 -17.54 -2.71
C LYS A 132 4.21 -16.45 -3.46
N LYS A 133 4.26 -16.41 -4.79
CA LYS A 133 3.37 -15.54 -5.62
C LYS A 133 1.88 -15.86 -5.40
N ALA A 134 1.54 -17.14 -5.25
CA ALA A 134 0.18 -17.56 -4.92
C ALA A 134 -0.20 -17.17 -3.49
N SER A 135 0.64 -17.43 -2.48
CA SER A 135 0.34 -17.07 -1.09
C SER A 135 0.22 -15.57 -0.86
N PHE A 136 0.95 -14.73 -1.60
CA PHE A 136 0.76 -13.28 -1.54
C PHE A 136 -0.40 -12.77 -2.39
N ARG A 137 -0.74 -13.43 -3.52
CA ARG A 137 -2.04 -13.18 -4.19
C ARG A 137 -3.23 -13.52 -3.29
N ILE A 138 -3.06 -14.47 -2.36
CA ILE A 138 -4.04 -14.78 -1.31
C ILE A 138 -4.21 -13.60 -0.32
N PHE A 139 -3.22 -12.73 -0.14
CA PHE A 139 -3.31 -11.49 0.65
C PHE A 139 -3.42 -10.22 -0.22
N GLY A 140 -3.54 -10.37 -1.53
CA GLY A 140 -3.74 -9.26 -2.47
C GLY A 140 -5.21 -8.97 -2.72
N SER A 141 -5.52 -7.82 -3.33
CA SER A 141 -6.88 -7.32 -3.56
C SER A 141 -7.81 -8.27 -4.36
N ASN A 142 -7.26 -9.24 -5.10
CA ASN A 142 -8.05 -10.19 -5.88
C ASN A 142 -8.21 -11.55 -5.17
N MET A 143 -9.23 -11.63 -4.32
CA MET A 143 -9.59 -12.83 -3.58
C MET A 143 -10.20 -13.96 -4.44
N ILE A 144 -10.47 -13.74 -5.73
CA ILE A 144 -11.21 -14.70 -6.58
C ILE A 144 -10.55 -16.08 -6.61
N LEU A 145 -9.22 -16.14 -6.68
CA LEU A 145 -8.50 -17.43 -6.72
C LEU A 145 -8.71 -18.26 -5.44
N ILE A 146 -8.72 -17.59 -4.28
CA ILE A 146 -9.01 -18.21 -2.98
C ILE A 146 -10.44 -18.74 -2.97
N TYR A 147 -11.39 -17.92 -3.43
CA TYR A 147 -12.79 -18.33 -3.52
C TYR A 147 -12.96 -19.55 -4.42
N LEU A 148 -12.28 -19.61 -5.57
CA LEU A 148 -12.31 -20.78 -6.45
C LEU A 148 -11.71 -22.03 -5.78
N LEU A 149 -10.61 -21.86 -5.04
CA LEU A 149 -10.00 -22.96 -4.27
C LEU A 149 -10.97 -23.49 -3.21
N PHE A 150 -11.53 -22.60 -2.37
CA PHE A 150 -12.49 -22.98 -1.34
C PHE A 150 -13.79 -23.52 -1.93
N PHE A 151 -14.23 -23.02 -3.08
CA PHE A 151 -15.38 -23.56 -3.80
C PHE A 151 -15.16 -25.02 -4.19
N GLY A 152 -13.97 -25.34 -4.72
CA GLY A 152 -13.58 -26.72 -5.02
C GLY A 152 -13.56 -27.62 -3.79
N VAL A 153 -12.94 -27.15 -2.69
CA VAL A 153 -12.92 -27.88 -1.41
C VAL A 153 -14.35 -28.12 -0.88
N ASN A 154 -15.20 -27.11 -0.93
CA ASN A 154 -16.59 -27.20 -0.50
C ASN A 154 -17.35 -28.23 -1.33
N LEU A 155 -17.20 -28.24 -2.66
CA LEU A 155 -17.85 -29.21 -3.54
C LEU A 155 -17.49 -30.64 -3.16
N VAL A 156 -16.21 -30.92 -2.89
CA VAL A 156 -15.74 -32.25 -2.44
C VAL A 156 -16.38 -32.63 -1.11
N LEU A 157 -16.45 -31.70 -0.15
CA LEU A 157 -17.10 -31.97 1.15
C LEU A 157 -18.59 -32.28 1.00
N PHE A 158 -19.31 -31.56 0.13
CA PHE A 158 -20.72 -31.84 -0.18
C PHE A 158 -20.92 -33.22 -0.81
N LEU A 159 -20.03 -33.64 -1.72
CA LEU A 159 -20.09 -34.96 -2.35
C LEU A 159 -19.82 -36.11 -1.36
N LEU A 160 -18.92 -35.90 -0.38
CA LEU A 160 -18.51 -36.94 0.56
C LEU A 160 -19.42 -37.07 1.78
N LEU A 161 -19.88 -35.95 2.34
CA LEU A 161 -20.56 -35.91 3.65
C LEU A 161 -22.08 -35.72 3.55
N GLY A 162 -22.60 -35.36 2.37
CA GLY A 162 -23.98 -34.91 2.20
C GLY A 162 -24.22 -33.52 2.78
N VAL A 163 -25.40 -32.95 2.52
CA VAL A 163 -25.67 -31.50 2.71
C VAL A 163 -25.45 -31.03 4.16
N ILE A 164 -26.10 -31.66 5.14
CA ILE A 164 -26.08 -31.19 6.53
C ILE A 164 -24.69 -31.32 7.15
N ALA A 165 -24.07 -32.51 7.03
CA ALA A 165 -22.75 -32.74 7.59
C ALA A 165 -21.67 -31.91 6.88
N ALA A 166 -21.77 -31.68 5.56
CA ALA A 166 -20.87 -30.78 4.84
C ALA A 166 -20.99 -29.34 5.33
N ILE A 167 -22.21 -28.82 5.53
CA ILE A 167 -22.40 -27.45 6.06
C ILE A 167 -21.72 -27.30 7.43
N ILE A 168 -21.96 -28.23 8.35
CA ILE A 168 -21.36 -28.21 9.69
C ILE A 168 -19.83 -28.30 9.58
N ALA A 169 -19.31 -29.20 8.76
CA ALA A 169 -17.87 -29.39 8.57
C ALA A 169 -17.19 -28.15 7.99
N ILE A 170 -17.78 -27.50 6.97
CA ILE A 170 -17.26 -26.29 6.35
C ILE A 170 -17.21 -25.13 7.37
N LEU A 171 -18.30 -24.91 8.10
CA LEU A 171 -18.38 -23.85 9.10
C LEU A 171 -17.39 -24.09 10.25
N ALA A 172 -17.27 -25.35 10.73
CA ALA A 172 -16.30 -25.71 11.74
C ALA A 172 -14.85 -25.50 11.26
N LEU A 173 -14.54 -25.92 10.03
CA LEU A 173 -13.22 -25.73 9.43
C LEU A 173 -12.88 -24.24 9.30
N GLN A 174 -13.80 -23.43 8.76
CA GLN A 174 -13.61 -21.99 8.63
C GLN A 174 -13.42 -21.30 9.99
N PHE A 175 -14.22 -21.69 10.99
CA PHE A 175 -14.08 -21.16 12.34
C PHE A 175 -12.72 -21.50 12.96
N ILE A 176 -12.24 -22.75 12.78
CA ILE A 176 -10.90 -23.15 13.21
C ILE A 176 -9.82 -22.31 12.51
N ILE A 177 -9.94 -22.08 11.20
CA ILE A 177 -8.99 -21.23 10.46
C ILE A 177 -8.91 -19.83 11.09
N ILE A 178 -10.03 -19.24 11.47
CA ILE A 178 -10.05 -17.91 12.11
C ILE A 178 -9.48 -17.94 13.53
N LEU A 179 -9.77 -18.99 14.30
CA LEU A 179 -9.23 -19.15 15.65
C LEU A 179 -7.70 -19.27 15.69
N PHE A 180 -7.11 -19.74 14.60
CA PHE A 180 -5.67 -19.92 14.45
C PHE A 180 -5.05 -19.00 13.39
N SER A 181 -5.78 -18.01 12.88
CA SER A 181 -5.30 -17.17 11.77
C SER A 181 -4.04 -16.39 12.16
N ASP A 182 -3.93 -15.96 13.41
CA ASP A 182 -2.75 -15.34 14.00
C ASP A 182 -1.50 -16.23 13.85
N ARG A 183 -1.62 -17.50 14.25
CA ARG A 183 -0.52 -18.46 14.21
C ARG A 183 -0.18 -18.91 12.79
N LEU A 184 -1.20 -19.09 11.95
CA LEU A 184 -1.02 -19.45 10.54
C LEU A 184 -0.27 -18.35 9.80
N LEU A 185 -0.66 -17.09 10.01
CA LEU A 185 -0.01 -15.94 9.38
C LEU A 185 1.42 -15.76 9.90
N LEU A 186 1.65 -15.91 11.21
CA LEU A 186 3.01 -15.86 11.78
C LEU A 186 3.92 -16.93 11.15
N LYS A 187 3.42 -18.15 10.98
CA LYS A 187 4.20 -19.24 10.38
C LYS A 187 4.50 -19.01 8.89
N ALA A 188 3.66 -18.25 8.20
CA ALA A 188 3.87 -17.90 6.80
C ALA A 188 4.78 -16.67 6.61
N SER A 189 5.02 -15.90 7.66
CA SER A 189 5.92 -14.74 7.66
C SER A 189 7.39 -15.14 7.78
N ASP A 190 8.30 -14.25 7.35
CA ASP A 190 9.73 -14.53 7.35
C ASP A 190 10.36 -14.21 8.72
N TRP A 191 10.00 -13.08 9.35
CA TRP A 191 10.54 -12.67 10.66
C TRP A 191 9.46 -12.36 11.68
N ARG A 192 9.67 -12.83 12.91
CA ARG A 192 8.95 -12.38 14.10
C ARG A 192 9.70 -11.24 14.77
N ILE A 193 9.02 -10.13 15.02
CA ILE A 193 9.57 -8.95 15.69
C ILE A 193 9.18 -8.97 17.19
N THR A 194 10.15 -8.78 18.07
CA THR A 194 9.98 -8.63 19.52
C THR A 194 10.81 -7.43 20.03
N ALA A 195 10.69 -7.12 21.32
CA ALA A 195 11.51 -6.07 21.95
C ALA A 195 13.02 -6.32 21.86
N ASP A 196 13.45 -7.58 21.71
CA ASP A 196 14.87 -7.95 21.59
C ASP A 196 15.42 -7.73 20.17
N ASN A 197 14.54 -7.65 19.17
CA ASN A 197 14.88 -7.43 17.77
C ASN A 197 13.92 -6.43 17.09
N PRO A 198 13.88 -5.18 17.57
CA PRO A 198 12.81 -4.25 17.24
C PRO A 198 12.93 -3.65 15.83
N ARG A 199 14.15 -3.61 15.29
CA ARG A 199 14.49 -2.85 14.08
C ARG A 199 14.63 -3.74 12.85
N VAL A 200 14.02 -3.27 11.77
CA VAL A 200 14.24 -3.77 10.41
C VAL A 200 15.17 -2.78 9.71
N HIS A 201 16.26 -3.28 9.18
CA HIS A 201 17.20 -2.50 8.39
C HIS A 201 16.95 -2.80 6.92
N ILE A 202 16.94 -1.75 6.12
CA ILE A 202 16.70 -1.81 4.69
C ILE A 202 17.80 -1.03 3.99
N LEU A 203 18.33 -1.65 2.96
CA LEU A 203 19.34 -1.11 2.09
C LEU A 203 18.85 -1.24 0.66
N GLU A 204 18.86 -0.11 -0.03
CA GLU A 204 18.43 0.04 -1.40
C GLU A 204 19.62 0.46 -2.25
N TYR A 205 19.71 -0.13 -3.42
CA TYR A 205 20.67 0.26 -4.43
C TYR A 205 19.92 0.51 -5.73
N GLN A 206 19.69 1.79 -6.02
CA GLN A 206 18.82 2.25 -7.10
C GLN A 206 19.64 2.33 -8.39
N LEU A 207 19.41 1.42 -9.32
CA LEU A 207 20.14 1.40 -10.59
C LEU A 207 19.48 2.36 -11.59
N PRO A 208 20.26 3.20 -12.30
CA PRO A 208 19.78 3.91 -13.48
C PRO A 208 19.14 2.94 -14.48
N LEU A 209 18.07 3.37 -15.14
CA LEU A 209 17.26 2.49 -15.99
C LEU A 209 18.09 1.79 -17.09
N GLU A 210 19.03 2.50 -17.71
CA GLU A 210 19.92 1.93 -18.74
C GLU A 210 20.87 0.87 -18.19
N GLU A 211 21.43 1.09 -17.00
CA GLU A 211 22.28 0.12 -16.32
C GLU A 211 21.49 -1.10 -15.90
N TYR A 212 20.25 -0.88 -15.43
CA TYR A 212 19.36 -1.96 -15.06
C TYR A 212 18.91 -2.81 -16.25
N GLN A 213 18.65 -2.21 -17.41
CA GLN A 213 18.35 -2.97 -18.63
C GLN A 213 19.54 -3.85 -19.03
N LYS A 214 20.76 -3.30 -19.03
CA LYS A 214 21.99 -4.09 -19.25
C LYS A 214 22.18 -5.17 -18.19
N PHE A 215 21.82 -4.88 -16.94
CA PHE A 215 21.86 -5.81 -15.83
C PHE A 215 20.86 -6.96 -16.03
N GLN A 216 19.61 -6.69 -16.43
CA GLN A 216 18.61 -7.72 -16.71
C GLN A 216 18.96 -8.57 -17.94
N GLU A 217 19.53 -7.97 -18.99
CA GLU A 217 19.99 -8.71 -20.17
C GLU A 217 21.15 -9.67 -19.84
N LYS A 218 22.01 -9.27 -18.90
CA LYS A 218 23.19 -10.03 -18.47
C LYS A 218 22.90 -11.03 -17.35
N PHE A 219 21.93 -10.75 -16.48
CA PHE A 219 21.63 -11.51 -15.28
C PHE A 219 20.15 -11.86 -15.18
N ASN A 220 19.84 -13.16 -15.19
CA ASN A 220 18.50 -13.65 -14.91
C ASN A 220 18.14 -13.49 -13.42
N ASP A 221 16.85 -13.57 -13.09
CA ASP A 221 16.34 -13.49 -11.70
C ASP A 221 17.13 -14.36 -10.71
N ASN A 222 17.54 -15.56 -11.12
CA ASN A 222 18.29 -16.49 -10.27
C ASN A 222 19.70 -15.98 -9.94
N ILE A 223 20.37 -15.32 -10.89
CA ILE A 223 21.69 -14.73 -10.65
C ILE A 223 21.57 -13.51 -9.74
N ILE A 224 20.55 -12.68 -9.91
CA ILE A 224 20.29 -11.54 -9.01
C ILE A 224 20.07 -12.03 -7.57
N ILE A 225 19.30 -13.10 -7.41
CA ILE A 225 19.07 -13.72 -6.09
C ILE A 225 20.37 -14.26 -5.52
N LYS A 226 21.21 -14.90 -6.34
CA LYS A 226 22.50 -15.41 -5.91
C LYS A 226 23.45 -14.29 -5.50
N MET A 227 23.51 -13.18 -6.26
CA MET A 227 24.26 -11.99 -5.88
C MET A 227 23.77 -11.45 -4.54
N LYS A 228 22.45 -11.36 -4.37
CA LYS A 228 21.86 -10.92 -3.10
C LYS A 228 22.31 -11.84 -1.96
N GLU A 229 22.21 -13.15 -2.16
CA GLU A 229 22.66 -14.16 -1.19
C GLU A 229 24.15 -14.06 -0.87
N ASP A 230 25.02 -13.88 -1.87
CA ASP A 230 26.47 -13.75 -1.68
C ASP A 230 26.81 -12.46 -0.92
N ILE A 231 26.13 -11.34 -1.22
CA ILE A 231 26.22 -10.10 -0.45
C ILE A 231 25.79 -10.35 0.98
N TYR A 232 24.68 -11.04 1.22
CA TYR A 232 24.23 -11.40 2.56
C TYR A 232 25.26 -12.24 3.31
N GLN A 233 25.79 -13.32 2.71
CA GLN A 233 26.73 -14.22 3.37
C GLN A 233 28.07 -13.55 3.68
N LYS A 234 28.56 -12.68 2.79
CA LYS A 234 29.83 -11.98 2.97
C LYS A 234 29.71 -10.73 3.88
N SER A 235 28.51 -10.14 4.02
CA SER A 235 28.24 -8.97 4.88
C SER A 235 27.49 -9.34 6.17
N LEU A 236 26.16 -9.33 6.11
CA LEU A 236 25.24 -9.42 7.22
C LEU A 236 25.36 -10.75 7.95
N GLY A 237 25.66 -11.85 7.25
CA GLY A 237 25.88 -13.18 7.83
C GLY A 237 27.07 -13.23 8.78
N LYS A 238 27.99 -12.26 8.69
CA LYS A 238 29.14 -12.09 9.60
C LYS A 238 28.93 -10.98 10.63
N GLY A 239 27.72 -10.43 10.72
CA GLY A 239 27.42 -9.26 11.56
C GLY A 239 28.02 -7.95 11.03
N LEU A 240 28.44 -7.90 9.76
CA LEU A 240 28.96 -6.71 9.11
C LEU A 240 27.84 -5.98 8.37
N THR A 241 27.83 -4.65 8.42
CA THR A 241 26.92 -3.86 7.60
C THR A 241 27.36 -3.93 6.13
N PRO A 242 26.43 -4.06 5.17
CA PRO A 242 26.80 -4.05 3.76
C PRO A 242 27.37 -2.68 3.38
N THR A 243 28.63 -2.69 2.94
CA THR A 243 29.31 -1.50 2.44
C THR A 243 29.27 -1.48 0.91
N CYS A 244 29.38 -0.29 0.31
CA CYS A 244 29.53 -0.19 -1.15
C CYS A 244 30.79 -0.91 -1.63
N GLN A 245 31.87 -0.96 -0.83
CA GLN A 245 33.08 -1.72 -1.18
C GLN A 245 32.82 -3.23 -1.24
N LEU A 246 32.07 -3.78 -0.28
CA LEU A 246 31.73 -5.20 -0.29
C LEU A 246 30.73 -5.53 -1.41
N GLY A 247 29.77 -4.63 -1.64
CA GLY A 247 28.88 -4.69 -2.80
C GLY A 247 29.68 -4.64 -4.11
N GLU A 248 30.64 -3.74 -4.23
CA GLU A 248 31.56 -3.58 -5.36
C GLU A 248 32.37 -4.85 -5.61
N GLU A 249 33.00 -5.43 -4.58
CA GLU A 249 33.78 -6.67 -4.71
C GLU A 249 32.92 -7.78 -5.31
N ILE A 250 31.70 -7.95 -4.81
CA ILE A 250 30.78 -8.97 -5.31
C ILE A 250 30.26 -8.59 -6.68
N PHE A 251 29.80 -7.36 -6.90
CA PHE A 251 29.35 -6.90 -8.20
C PHE A 251 30.44 -7.01 -9.27
N GLN A 252 31.72 -6.77 -8.94
CA GLN A 252 32.86 -7.00 -9.83
C GLN A 252 33.06 -8.48 -10.16
N GLU A 253 32.82 -9.41 -9.22
CA GLU A 253 32.79 -10.86 -9.51
C GLU A 253 31.74 -11.19 -10.60
N TYR A 254 30.68 -10.39 -10.70
CA TYR A 254 29.66 -10.47 -11.75
C TYR A 254 29.89 -9.49 -12.92
N GLY A 255 30.84 -8.56 -12.81
CA GLY A 255 31.18 -7.53 -13.79
C GLY A 255 30.22 -6.33 -13.79
N PHE A 256 29.98 -5.74 -12.62
CA PHE A 256 29.18 -4.55 -12.36
C PHE A 256 29.90 -3.63 -11.35
N HIS A 257 29.69 -2.31 -11.44
CA HIS A 257 30.34 -1.29 -10.59
C HIS A 257 29.32 -0.54 -9.73
N CYS A 258 29.65 -0.31 -8.47
CA CYS A 258 28.84 0.27 -7.42
C CYS A 258 29.12 1.78 -7.25
N HIS A 259 28.11 2.61 -7.46
CA HIS A 259 28.18 4.05 -7.19
C HIS A 259 27.59 4.37 -5.80
N PRO A 260 28.33 5.02 -4.90
CA PRO A 260 27.86 5.26 -3.53
C PRO A 260 26.64 6.20 -3.47
N ASP A 261 26.45 7.09 -4.45
CA ASP A 261 25.34 8.03 -4.50
C ASP A 261 24.00 7.39 -4.89
N LEU A 262 24.00 6.12 -5.31
CA LEU A 262 22.82 5.31 -5.61
C LEU A 262 22.30 4.54 -4.39
N LYS A 263 23.05 4.57 -3.28
CA LYS A 263 22.72 3.85 -2.04
C LYS A 263 21.75 4.67 -1.19
N VAL A 264 20.63 4.06 -0.83
CA VAL A 264 19.70 4.57 0.18
C VAL A 264 19.60 3.55 1.31
N SER A 265 19.55 4.01 2.56
CA SER A 265 19.42 3.13 3.73
C SER A 265 18.38 3.65 4.69
N LYS A 266 17.50 2.77 5.14
CA LYS A 266 16.41 3.08 6.05
C LYS A 266 16.39 2.07 7.19
N VAL A 267 16.23 2.55 8.42
CA VAL A 267 16.09 1.69 9.60
C VAL A 267 14.78 2.04 10.25
N VAL A 268 13.91 1.05 10.41
CA VAL A 268 12.56 1.24 10.98
C VAL A 268 12.43 0.44 12.25
N ASP A 269 12.09 1.11 13.36
CA ASP A 269 11.73 0.45 14.61
C ASP A 269 10.27 -0.02 14.56
N VAL A 270 10.06 -1.18 13.95
CA VAL A 270 8.75 -1.79 13.75
C VAL A 270 8.08 -2.14 15.09
N TYR A 271 8.85 -2.59 16.09
CA TYR A 271 8.27 -2.94 17.38
C TYR A 271 7.69 -1.71 18.10
N SER A 272 8.45 -0.62 18.14
CA SER A 272 8.04 0.63 18.79
C SER A 272 6.82 1.25 18.12
N ILE A 273 6.76 1.24 16.77
CA ILE A 273 5.59 1.74 16.02
C ILE A 273 4.32 0.96 16.40
N VAL A 274 4.39 -0.38 16.40
CA VAL A 274 3.22 -1.21 16.77
C VAL A 274 2.87 -1.05 18.25
N GLN A 275 3.88 -0.88 19.12
CA GLN A 275 3.66 -0.60 20.54
C GLN A 275 2.94 0.74 20.76
N GLU A 276 3.33 1.78 20.04
CA GLU A 276 2.64 3.07 20.07
C GLU A 276 1.18 2.93 19.63
N ALA A 277 0.93 2.25 18.50
CA ALA A 277 -0.43 2.01 18.03
C ALA A 277 -1.27 1.22 19.06
N ALA A 278 -0.72 0.16 19.66
CA ALA A 278 -1.39 -0.61 20.72
C ALA A 278 -1.73 0.25 21.94
N SER A 279 -0.82 1.13 22.34
CA SER A 279 -1.04 2.09 23.42
C SER A 279 -2.19 3.07 23.09
N LYS A 280 -2.19 3.67 21.89
CA LYS A 280 -3.26 4.58 21.45
C LYS A 280 -4.63 3.91 21.35
N PHE A 281 -4.66 2.63 20.99
CA PHE A 281 -5.88 1.82 20.95
C PHE A 281 -6.28 1.25 22.32
N ASN A 282 -5.45 1.40 23.35
CA ASN A 282 -5.62 0.77 24.67
C ASN A 282 -5.81 -0.75 24.55
N MET A 283 -4.93 -1.38 23.77
CA MET A 283 -4.95 -2.81 23.46
C MET A 283 -3.65 -3.48 23.92
N ALA A 284 -3.72 -4.79 24.17
CA ALA A 284 -2.52 -5.58 24.38
C ALA A 284 -1.65 -5.57 23.11
N MET A 285 -0.33 -5.62 23.28
CA MET A 285 0.61 -5.71 22.17
C MET A 285 0.32 -6.96 21.33
N PRO A 286 -0.05 -6.82 20.04
CA PRO A 286 -0.24 -7.98 19.18
C PRO A 286 1.11 -8.65 18.86
N GLN A 287 1.06 -9.86 18.31
CA GLN A 287 2.25 -10.42 17.68
C GLN A 287 2.61 -9.58 16.45
N VAL A 288 3.91 -9.39 16.22
CA VAL A 288 4.39 -8.61 15.08
C VAL A 288 5.22 -9.49 14.18
N ALA A 289 4.90 -9.45 12.90
CA ALA A 289 5.56 -10.20 11.86
C ALA A 289 5.96 -9.29 10.70
N VAL A 290 7.09 -9.59 10.08
CA VAL A 290 7.54 -8.94 8.85
C VAL A 290 7.74 -10.02 7.79
N SER A 291 7.24 -9.77 6.58
CA SER A 291 7.58 -10.59 5.42
C SER A 291 8.49 -9.83 4.45
N ASN A 292 9.52 -10.52 3.98
CA ASN A 292 10.49 -10.00 3.04
C ASN A 292 9.94 -10.06 1.61
N THR A 293 9.17 -9.04 1.25
CA THR A 293 8.64 -8.84 -0.09
C THR A 293 8.47 -7.35 -0.39
N MET A 294 8.83 -6.95 -1.60
CA MET A 294 8.70 -5.58 -2.06
C MET A 294 7.27 -5.16 -2.45
N ILE A 295 6.29 -6.06 -2.35
CA ILE A 295 4.89 -5.67 -2.51
C ILE A 295 4.44 -4.96 -1.22
N PRO A 296 4.11 -3.65 -1.25
CA PRO A 296 3.70 -2.91 -0.07
C PRO A 296 2.37 -3.45 0.44
N ASN A 297 2.34 -3.95 1.68
CA ASN A 297 1.12 -4.43 2.31
C ASN A 297 1.25 -4.44 3.85
N ALA A 298 0.12 -4.25 4.54
CA ALA A 298 -0.05 -4.53 5.95
C ALA A 298 -1.30 -5.38 6.14
N ALA A 299 -1.33 -6.21 7.19
CA ALA A 299 -2.52 -6.97 7.51
C ALA A 299 -2.61 -7.26 9.00
N ALA A 300 -3.82 -7.16 9.55
CA ALA A 300 -4.17 -7.61 10.88
C ALA A 300 -5.08 -8.85 10.86
N THR A 301 -4.80 -9.82 11.74
CA THR A 301 -5.71 -10.95 11.95
C THR A 301 -5.64 -11.49 13.36
N GLY A 302 -6.67 -12.22 13.77
CA GLY A 302 -6.68 -12.99 15.02
C GLY A 302 -8.07 -13.17 15.60
N PRO A 303 -8.23 -14.12 16.54
CA PRO A 303 -9.52 -14.41 17.17
C PRO A 303 -10.03 -13.31 18.09
N SER A 304 -9.18 -12.41 18.58
CA SER A 304 -9.62 -11.35 19.50
C SER A 304 -8.63 -10.18 19.55
N PRO A 305 -9.04 -9.00 20.05
CA PRO A 305 -8.14 -7.86 20.24
C PRO A 305 -6.92 -8.18 21.13
N ASN A 306 -7.07 -9.10 22.09
CA ASN A 306 -5.98 -9.52 23.00
C ASN A 306 -5.10 -10.63 22.43
N ARG A 307 -5.49 -11.19 21.28
CA ARG A 307 -4.77 -12.25 20.59
C ARG A 307 -4.88 -12.01 19.09
N GLY A 308 -4.07 -11.04 18.64
CA GLY A 308 -3.96 -10.66 17.24
C GLY A 308 -2.51 -10.68 16.77
N LEU A 309 -2.35 -10.59 15.46
CA LEU A 309 -1.08 -10.42 14.77
C LEU A 309 -1.21 -9.25 13.79
N VAL A 310 -0.17 -8.42 13.74
CA VAL A 310 0.05 -7.41 12.70
C VAL A 310 1.23 -7.88 11.84
N LEU A 311 1.00 -7.99 10.54
CA LEU A 311 1.98 -8.29 9.50
C LEU A 311 2.30 -7.03 8.72
N LEU A 312 3.59 -6.76 8.52
CA LEU A 312 4.09 -5.70 7.64
C LEU A 312 5.00 -6.31 6.57
N THR A 313 5.08 -5.70 5.39
CA THR A 313 6.04 -6.13 4.35
C THR A 313 7.21 -5.16 4.27
N THR A 314 8.39 -5.64 3.84
CA THR A 314 9.55 -4.77 3.60
C THR A 314 9.25 -3.69 2.56
N GLY A 315 8.45 -3.98 1.54
CA GLY A 315 7.99 -2.98 0.57
C GLY A 315 7.17 -1.85 1.18
N LEU A 316 6.38 -2.13 2.22
CA LEU A 316 5.65 -1.07 2.94
C LEU A 316 6.61 -0.20 3.76
N LEU A 317 7.61 -0.81 4.41
CA LEU A 317 8.60 -0.09 5.22
C LEU A 317 9.53 0.79 4.38
N VAL A 318 9.79 0.41 3.13
CA VAL A 318 10.52 1.22 2.15
C VAL A 318 9.71 2.47 1.79
N GLN A 319 8.48 2.26 1.30
CA GLN A 319 7.68 3.32 0.67
C GLN A 319 7.09 4.34 1.65
N LEU A 320 6.91 3.98 2.92
CA LEU A 320 6.22 4.82 3.90
C LEU A 320 7.17 5.34 4.98
N GLU A 321 6.96 6.59 5.39
CA GLU A 321 7.64 7.18 6.55
C GLU A 321 7.08 6.66 7.89
N GLU A 322 7.79 6.84 9.01
CA GLU A 322 7.42 6.19 10.27
C GLU A 322 6.02 6.57 10.78
N ASP A 323 5.57 7.81 10.55
CA ASP A 323 4.23 8.29 10.90
C ASP A 323 3.14 7.75 9.96
N GLU A 324 3.47 7.56 8.68
CA GLU A 324 2.65 6.86 7.69
C GLU A 324 2.49 5.39 8.05
N ILE A 325 3.59 4.70 8.42
CA ILE A 325 3.57 3.32 8.92
C ILE A 325 2.72 3.24 10.18
N LEU A 326 2.88 4.15 11.14
CA LEU A 326 2.07 4.21 12.36
C LEU A 326 0.58 4.37 12.03
N SER A 327 0.24 5.22 11.06
CA SER A 327 -1.14 5.46 10.63
C SER A 327 -1.76 4.24 9.95
N VAL A 328 -0.99 3.50 9.13
CA VAL A 328 -1.42 2.24 8.51
C VAL A 328 -1.55 1.14 9.56
N VAL A 329 -0.60 1.01 10.48
CA VAL A 329 -0.73 0.10 11.64
C VAL A 329 -1.96 0.47 12.46
N GLY A 330 -2.26 1.76 12.65
CA GLY A 330 -3.49 2.23 13.29
C GLY A 330 -4.75 1.75 12.57
N HIS A 331 -4.75 1.70 11.23
CA HIS A 331 -5.84 1.14 10.44
C HIS A 331 -6.00 -0.37 10.72
N GLU A 332 -4.90 -1.12 10.70
CA GLU A 332 -4.89 -2.56 11.01
C GLU A 332 -5.36 -2.86 12.46
N MET A 333 -4.95 -2.01 13.42
CA MET A 333 -5.45 -2.07 14.80
C MET A 333 -6.95 -1.77 14.88
N GLY A 334 -7.47 -0.95 13.96
CA GLY A 334 -8.90 -0.73 13.74
C GLY A 334 -9.66 -2.04 13.45
N HIS A 335 -9.11 -2.91 12.62
CA HIS A 335 -9.69 -4.22 12.34
C HIS A 335 -9.66 -5.17 13.55
N LEU A 336 -8.52 -5.23 14.26
CA LEU A 336 -8.41 -6.06 15.48
C LEU A 336 -9.36 -5.59 16.58
N SER A 337 -9.36 -4.29 16.89
CA SER A 337 -10.22 -3.70 17.92
C SER A 337 -11.70 -3.92 17.61
N GLY A 338 -12.05 -3.86 16.32
CA GLY A 338 -13.40 -4.04 15.82
C GLY A 338 -13.85 -5.49 15.66
N ARG A 339 -12.97 -6.48 15.84
CA ARG A 339 -13.22 -7.92 15.67
C ARG A 339 -13.67 -8.30 14.26
N ASP A 340 -13.14 -7.62 13.25
CA ASP A 340 -13.62 -7.75 11.87
C ASP A 340 -13.52 -9.15 11.29
N PRO A 341 -12.42 -9.90 11.51
CA PRO A 341 -12.35 -11.28 11.04
C PRO A 341 -13.52 -12.16 11.54
N LEU A 342 -13.90 -12.01 12.82
CA LEU A 342 -15.02 -12.77 13.40
C LEU A 342 -16.39 -12.28 12.93
N ILE A 343 -16.59 -10.97 12.78
CA ILE A 343 -17.86 -10.40 12.32
C ILE A 343 -18.09 -10.76 10.85
N LEU A 344 -17.08 -10.60 9.99
CA LEU A 344 -17.16 -10.97 8.58
C LEU A 344 -17.42 -12.47 8.43
N PHE A 345 -16.75 -13.32 9.22
CA PHE A 345 -17.05 -14.74 9.27
C PHE A 345 -18.51 -15.02 9.65
N SER A 346 -19.05 -14.31 10.65
CA SER A 346 -20.44 -14.48 11.07
C SER A 346 -21.43 -14.11 9.96
N ILE A 347 -21.16 -13.02 9.24
CA ILE A 347 -21.98 -12.57 8.09
C ILE A 347 -21.93 -13.61 6.95
N ILE A 348 -20.72 -14.05 6.58
CA ILE A 348 -20.51 -15.04 5.51
C ILE A 348 -21.15 -16.39 5.90
N SER A 349 -21.00 -16.81 7.16
CA SER A 349 -21.60 -18.05 7.67
C SER A 349 -23.12 -18.00 7.67
N ALA A 350 -23.70 -16.85 8.07
CA ALA A 350 -25.14 -16.65 8.02
C ALA A 350 -25.67 -16.69 6.58
N GLU A 351 -25.00 -16.02 5.64
CA GLU A 351 -25.34 -16.09 4.22
C GLU A 351 -25.25 -17.54 3.69
N PHE A 352 -24.19 -18.26 4.05
CA PHE A 352 -23.98 -19.64 3.66
C PHE A 352 -25.08 -20.57 4.19
N ILE A 353 -25.50 -20.41 5.44
CA ILE A 353 -26.62 -21.18 6.01
C ILE A 353 -27.93 -20.82 5.32
N MET A 354 -28.20 -19.53 5.10
CA MET A 354 -29.42 -19.07 4.43
C MET A 354 -29.52 -19.62 2.99
N ARG A 355 -28.40 -19.72 2.28
CA ARG A 355 -28.29 -20.31 0.93
C ARG A 355 -28.90 -21.71 0.84
N PHE A 356 -28.63 -22.55 1.85
CA PHE A 356 -29.09 -23.95 1.90
C PHE A 356 -30.38 -24.15 2.72
N THR A 357 -31.04 -23.06 3.13
CA THR A 357 -32.30 -23.12 3.88
C THR A 357 -33.38 -22.26 3.21
N ILE A 358 -33.43 -20.96 3.53
CA ILE A 358 -34.50 -20.05 3.12
C ILE A 358 -34.31 -19.60 1.66
N LEU A 359 -33.06 -19.41 1.22
CA LEU A 359 -32.74 -18.87 -0.10
C LEU A 359 -32.59 -19.96 -1.18
N THR A 360 -32.69 -21.24 -0.81
CA THR A 360 -32.52 -22.37 -1.74
C THR A 360 -33.41 -22.29 -2.99
N PRO A 361 -34.69 -21.90 -2.93
CA PRO A 361 -35.49 -21.73 -4.14
C PRO A 361 -34.89 -20.73 -5.13
N ILE A 362 -34.36 -19.60 -4.63
CA ILE A 362 -33.73 -18.56 -5.46
C ILE A 362 -32.43 -19.09 -6.07
N VAL A 363 -31.63 -19.80 -5.27
CA VAL A 363 -30.37 -20.40 -5.69
C VAL A 363 -30.58 -21.41 -6.82
N VAL A 364 -31.62 -22.24 -6.73
CA VAL A 364 -31.93 -23.26 -7.74
C VAL A 364 -32.44 -22.62 -9.04
N ILE A 365 -33.27 -21.58 -8.94
CA ILE A 365 -33.83 -20.89 -10.12
C ILE A 365 -32.75 -20.11 -10.88
N SER A 366 -31.87 -19.40 -10.17
CA SER A 366 -30.86 -18.54 -10.78
C SER A 366 -29.55 -18.53 -9.97
N PRO A 367 -28.76 -19.61 -10.03
CA PRO A 367 -27.56 -19.76 -9.21
C PRO A 367 -26.50 -18.69 -9.49
N LEU A 368 -26.32 -18.32 -10.76
CA LEU A 368 -25.34 -17.30 -11.16
C LEU A 368 -25.74 -15.90 -10.69
N LEU A 369 -27.00 -15.50 -10.90
CA LEU A 369 -27.51 -14.20 -10.46
C LEU A 369 -27.43 -14.09 -8.94
N TYR A 370 -27.85 -15.14 -8.23
CA TYR A 370 -27.73 -15.23 -6.78
C TYR A 370 -26.29 -15.02 -6.33
N LEU A 371 -25.34 -15.73 -6.94
CA LEU A 371 -23.91 -15.62 -6.59
C LEU A 371 -23.39 -14.19 -6.79
N ILE A 372 -23.70 -13.55 -7.92
CA ILE A 372 -23.29 -12.17 -8.20
C ILE A 372 -23.85 -11.20 -7.16
N VAL A 373 -25.14 -11.33 -6.83
CA VAL A 373 -25.80 -10.48 -5.83
C VAL A 373 -25.24 -10.72 -4.43
N ALA A 374 -25.09 -11.99 -4.01
CA ALA A 374 -24.56 -12.35 -2.69
C ALA A 374 -23.13 -11.83 -2.50
N LEU A 375 -22.25 -12.06 -3.48
CA LEU A 375 -20.88 -11.52 -3.46
C LEU A 375 -20.90 -10.00 -3.47
N GLY A 376 -21.70 -9.36 -4.33
CA GLY A 376 -21.83 -7.91 -4.39
C GLY A 376 -22.23 -7.31 -3.04
N VAL A 377 -23.20 -7.91 -2.34
CA VAL A 377 -23.62 -7.47 -1.00
C VAL A 377 -22.51 -7.67 0.03
N ILE A 378 -21.85 -8.84 0.06
CA ILE A 378 -20.77 -9.13 1.01
C ILE A 378 -19.61 -8.15 0.84
N PHE A 379 -19.15 -7.96 -0.40
CA PHE A 379 -18.05 -7.03 -0.69
C PHE A 379 -18.45 -5.58 -0.43
N PHE A 380 -19.68 -5.18 -0.74
CA PHE A 380 -20.16 -3.82 -0.43
C PHE A 380 -20.24 -3.57 1.08
N VAL A 381 -20.68 -4.55 1.87
CA VAL A 381 -20.69 -4.47 3.34
C VAL A 381 -19.27 -4.45 3.90
N ALA A 382 -18.32 -5.19 3.31
CA ALA A 382 -16.91 -5.16 3.70
C ALA A 382 -16.32 -3.72 3.62
N LYS A 383 -16.73 -2.92 2.64
CA LYS A 383 -16.33 -1.50 2.51
C LYS A 383 -16.68 -0.65 3.75
N PHE A 384 -17.71 -1.03 4.52
CA PHE A 384 -18.07 -0.34 5.76
C PHE A 384 -17.01 -0.57 6.85
N PHE A 385 -16.44 -1.77 6.92
CA PHE A 385 -15.40 -2.13 7.88
C PHE A 385 -14.09 -1.43 7.56
N GLU A 386 -13.70 -1.41 6.29
CA GLU A 386 -12.55 -0.65 5.78
C GLU A 386 -12.63 0.84 6.12
N THR A 387 -13.76 1.45 5.78
CA THR A 387 -14.02 2.88 6.06
C THR A 387 -14.07 3.16 7.57
N ARG A 388 -14.44 2.16 8.38
CA ARG A 388 -14.40 2.26 9.85
C ARG A 388 -12.98 2.12 10.38
N ALA A 389 -12.16 1.25 9.83
CA ALA A 389 -10.75 1.14 10.20
C ALA A 389 -9.99 2.45 9.93
N ASP A 390 -10.22 3.08 8.76
CA ASP A 390 -9.71 4.43 8.46
C ASP A 390 -10.12 5.46 9.52
N LEU A 391 -11.41 5.46 9.88
CA LEU A 391 -11.94 6.37 10.88
C LEU A 391 -11.33 6.09 12.26
N LEU A 392 -11.19 4.83 12.67
CA LEU A 392 -10.59 4.46 13.95
C LEU A 392 -9.12 4.87 14.02
N SER A 393 -8.35 4.68 12.95
CA SER A 393 -6.98 5.18 12.87
C SER A 393 -6.94 6.71 13.03
N ALA A 394 -7.77 7.44 12.27
CA ALA A 394 -7.89 8.89 12.40
C ALA A 394 -8.26 9.34 13.84
N MET A 395 -9.18 8.62 14.50
CA MET A 395 -9.64 8.91 15.86
C MET A 395 -8.58 8.62 16.93
N LYS A 396 -7.80 7.55 16.76
CA LYS A 396 -6.89 7.02 17.79
C LYS A 396 -5.44 7.47 17.59
N ILE A 397 -4.94 7.39 16.37
CA ILE A 397 -3.61 7.90 16.00
C ILE A 397 -3.62 9.42 15.94
N GLY A 398 -4.69 10.00 15.38
CA GLY A 398 -4.91 11.45 15.33
C GLY A 398 -4.45 12.15 14.05
N GLN A 399 -3.92 11.41 13.07
CA GLN A 399 -3.29 11.94 11.86
C GLN A 399 -3.98 11.46 10.56
N PRO A 400 -5.23 11.90 10.26
CA PRO A 400 -5.94 11.42 9.08
C PRO A 400 -5.25 11.81 7.76
N GLN A 401 -4.63 12.99 7.68
CA GLN A 401 -3.90 13.44 6.49
C GLN A 401 -2.67 12.56 6.21
N VAL A 402 -1.97 12.11 7.25
CA VAL A 402 -0.82 11.20 7.12
C VAL A 402 -1.29 9.83 6.60
N LEU A 403 -2.42 9.30 7.08
CA LEU A 403 -3.02 8.09 6.51
C LEU A 403 -3.42 8.28 5.04
N ALA A 404 -3.94 9.46 4.67
CA ALA A 404 -4.27 9.77 3.28
C ALA A 404 -3.02 9.80 2.39
N SER A 405 -1.91 10.37 2.88
CA SER A 405 -0.60 10.33 2.22
C SER A 405 -0.11 8.89 2.02
N ALA A 406 -0.17 8.08 3.08
CA ALA A 406 0.22 6.67 3.02
C ALA A 406 -0.59 5.89 1.95
N LEU A 407 -1.91 6.09 1.91
CA LEU A 407 -2.80 5.48 0.90
C LEU A 407 -2.47 5.97 -0.52
N ARG A 408 -2.06 7.23 -0.69
CA ARG A 408 -1.64 7.78 -1.98
C ARG A 408 -0.36 7.11 -2.48
N LYS A 409 0.63 6.90 -1.59
CA LYS A 409 1.90 6.24 -1.92
C LYS A 409 1.71 4.77 -2.28
N ILE A 410 1.12 3.95 -1.40
CA ILE A 410 0.96 2.50 -1.64
C ILE A 410 -0.11 2.18 -2.69
N GLY A 411 -1.09 3.08 -2.86
CA GLY A 411 -2.25 2.91 -3.73
C GLY A 411 -2.12 3.56 -5.09
N TYR A 412 -0.97 4.15 -5.41
CA TYR A 412 -0.77 5.07 -6.52
C TYR A 412 -1.31 4.54 -7.86
N GLN A 413 -0.89 3.34 -8.29
CA GLN A 413 -1.30 2.76 -9.58
C GLN A 413 -2.82 2.62 -9.70
N ARG A 414 -3.48 2.21 -8.60
CA ARG A 414 -4.93 2.06 -8.56
C ARG A 414 -5.63 3.42 -8.49
N LEU A 415 -5.11 4.36 -7.70
CA LEU A 415 -5.64 5.72 -7.64
C LEU A 415 -5.61 6.38 -9.03
N TYR A 416 -4.50 6.22 -9.76
CA TYR A 416 -4.37 6.70 -11.13
C TYR A 416 -5.45 6.08 -12.04
N ALA A 417 -5.59 4.75 -12.02
CA ALA A 417 -6.61 4.05 -12.81
C ALA A 417 -8.05 4.49 -12.46
N GLU A 418 -8.35 4.72 -11.18
CA GLU A 418 -9.65 5.19 -10.71
C GLU A 418 -9.96 6.63 -11.17
N ARG A 419 -8.92 7.47 -11.33
CA ARG A 419 -9.08 8.87 -11.76
C ARG A 419 -9.24 9.03 -13.26
N ILE A 420 -8.49 8.28 -14.07
CA ILE A 420 -8.59 8.35 -15.53
C ILE A 420 -9.83 7.62 -16.07
N SER A 421 -10.48 6.78 -15.27
CA SER A 421 -11.65 6.03 -15.70
C SER A 421 -12.82 6.98 -16.03
N PRO A 422 -13.45 6.86 -17.22
CA PRO A 422 -14.57 7.72 -17.61
C PRO A 422 -15.81 7.51 -16.73
N THR A 423 -15.90 6.37 -16.05
CA THR A 423 -16.98 6.08 -15.10
C THR A 423 -16.40 5.60 -13.78
N ARG A 424 -16.99 6.08 -12.67
CA ARG A 424 -16.55 5.69 -11.32
C ARG A 424 -17.27 4.44 -10.80
N LEU A 425 -18.39 4.04 -11.43
CA LEU A 425 -19.22 2.92 -10.97
C LEU A 425 -18.46 1.59 -10.82
N PRO A 426 -17.60 1.15 -11.77
CA PRO A 426 -16.86 -0.11 -11.64
C PRO A 426 -16.02 -0.19 -10.37
N SER A 427 -15.40 0.91 -9.95
CA SER A 427 -14.58 0.96 -8.73
C SER A 427 -15.37 0.61 -7.44
N TRP A 428 -16.70 0.83 -7.45
CA TRP A 428 -17.57 0.52 -6.32
C TRP A 428 -18.20 -0.86 -6.36
N VAL A 429 -18.51 -1.38 -7.55
CA VAL A 429 -19.25 -2.65 -7.71
C VAL A 429 -18.37 -3.86 -7.95
N ASN A 430 -17.08 -3.65 -8.23
CA ASN A 430 -16.10 -4.74 -8.32
C ASN A 430 -16.06 -5.53 -6.99
N PHE A 431 -15.76 -6.82 -7.09
CA PHE A 431 -15.61 -7.76 -5.96
C PHE A 431 -14.32 -7.49 -5.16
N ASP A 432 -14.28 -6.30 -4.58
CA ASP A 432 -13.19 -5.77 -3.79
C ASP A 432 -13.75 -5.26 -2.46
N SER A 433 -13.14 -5.69 -1.36
CA SER A 433 -13.53 -5.28 -0.01
C SER A 433 -13.21 -3.82 0.26
N HIS A 434 -12.21 -3.24 -0.41
CA HIS A 434 -11.82 -1.86 -0.21
C HIS A 434 -12.72 -0.91 -1.01
N PRO A 435 -13.19 0.19 -0.41
CA PRO A 435 -13.74 1.30 -1.17
C PRO A 435 -12.70 1.85 -2.15
N PRO A 436 -13.11 2.59 -3.18
CA PRO A 436 -12.17 3.29 -4.05
C PRO A 436 -11.19 4.15 -3.25
N ILE A 437 -9.93 4.16 -3.66
CA ILE A 437 -8.86 4.85 -2.96
C ILE A 437 -9.12 6.36 -2.95
N TYR A 438 -9.58 6.93 -4.08
CA TYR A 438 -9.91 8.36 -4.14
C TYR A 438 -10.95 8.76 -3.08
N PHE A 439 -11.92 7.88 -2.80
CA PHE A 439 -12.96 8.14 -1.80
C PHE A 439 -12.40 8.09 -0.38
N ARG A 440 -11.48 7.15 -0.09
CA ARG A 440 -10.83 7.04 1.22
C ARG A 440 -9.95 8.27 1.49
N ILE A 441 -9.14 8.67 0.51
CA ILE A 441 -8.26 9.85 0.58
C ILE A 441 -9.09 11.12 0.80
N ASP A 442 -10.06 11.42 -0.07
CA ASP A 442 -10.93 12.60 0.06
C ASP A 442 -11.61 12.66 1.43
N ARG A 443 -12.10 11.52 1.91
CA ARG A 443 -12.74 11.45 3.23
C ARG A 443 -11.75 11.79 4.35
N LEU A 444 -10.53 11.27 4.32
CA LEU A 444 -9.49 11.47 5.34
C LEU A 444 -8.96 12.91 5.33
N GLU A 445 -8.70 13.47 4.16
CA GLU A 445 -8.19 14.85 4.02
C GLU A 445 -9.18 15.88 4.57
N ASN A 446 -10.48 15.62 4.40
CA ASN A 446 -11.56 16.44 4.94
C ASN A 446 -11.83 16.20 6.44
N MET A 447 -11.11 15.30 7.13
CA MET A 447 -11.27 15.10 8.57
C MET A 447 -10.42 16.08 9.37
N LYS A 448 -10.98 16.55 10.49
CA LYS A 448 -10.19 17.18 11.54
C LYS A 448 -9.26 16.16 12.19
N SER A 449 -8.10 16.60 12.68
CA SER A 449 -7.22 15.78 13.51
C SER A 449 -7.97 15.25 14.74
N ALA A 450 -7.88 13.94 14.99
CA ALA A 450 -8.59 13.23 16.06
C ALA A 450 -10.12 13.50 16.10
N PRO A 451 -10.89 13.09 15.08
CA PRO A 451 -12.34 13.30 15.06
C PRO A 451 -13.01 12.56 16.23
N LYS A 452 -14.12 13.08 16.75
CA LYS A 452 -14.90 12.43 17.82
C LYS A 452 -16.22 11.92 17.25
N VAL A 453 -16.29 10.61 17.00
CA VAL A 453 -17.49 9.95 16.46
C VAL A 453 -17.99 8.91 17.45
N LYS A 454 -19.26 9.01 17.87
CA LYS A 454 -19.87 8.08 18.83
C LYS A 454 -20.04 6.65 18.27
N SER A 455 -20.47 6.54 17.01
CA SER A 455 -20.74 5.25 16.36
C SER A 455 -19.94 5.14 15.06
N PRO A 456 -18.66 4.70 15.12
CA PRO A 456 -17.79 4.64 13.95
C PRO A 456 -18.37 3.82 12.79
N LEU A 457 -18.92 2.63 13.06
CA LEU A 457 -19.48 1.76 12.02
C LEU A 457 -20.67 2.41 11.30
N ILE A 458 -21.59 3.03 12.03
CA ILE A 458 -22.78 3.69 11.44
C ILE A 458 -22.37 4.89 10.59
N LYS A 459 -21.41 5.68 11.09
CA LYS A 459 -20.87 6.82 10.34
C LYS A 459 -20.20 6.34 9.05
N SER A 460 -19.35 5.32 9.12
CA SER A 460 -18.68 4.74 7.96
C SER A 460 -19.66 4.14 6.96
N ALA A 461 -20.68 3.39 7.39
CA ALA A 461 -21.70 2.85 6.50
C ALA A 461 -22.46 3.96 5.76
N ARG A 462 -22.82 5.05 6.47
CA ARG A 462 -23.45 6.22 5.86
C ARG A 462 -22.53 6.89 4.83
N ASP A 463 -21.25 7.05 5.17
CA ASP A 463 -20.26 7.67 4.28
C ASP A 463 -20.08 6.84 3.00
N VAL A 464 -19.98 5.51 3.10
CA VAL A 464 -19.87 4.58 1.95
C VAL A 464 -21.12 4.64 1.07
N VAL A 465 -22.32 4.59 1.66
CA VAL A 465 -23.58 4.68 0.91
C VAL A 465 -23.70 6.02 0.20
N ASN A 466 -23.31 7.12 0.85
CA ASN A 466 -23.32 8.44 0.23
C ASN A 466 -22.29 8.57 -0.89
N GLY A 467 -21.07 8.04 -0.68
CA GLY A 467 -20.02 7.99 -1.70
C GLY A 467 -20.45 7.21 -2.94
N PHE A 468 -21.08 6.05 -2.73
CA PHE A 468 -21.65 5.26 -3.80
C PHE A 468 -22.77 6.01 -4.56
N LYS A 469 -23.71 6.64 -3.85
CA LYS A 469 -24.79 7.43 -4.49
C LYS A 469 -24.26 8.58 -5.35
N ARG A 470 -23.22 9.29 -4.90
CA ARG A 470 -22.59 10.37 -5.69
C ARG A 470 -22.05 9.88 -7.03
N THR A 471 -21.64 8.60 -7.15
CA THR A 471 -21.19 8.05 -8.44
C THR A 471 -22.31 7.84 -9.46
N TRP A 472 -23.57 7.83 -9.01
CA TRP A 472 -24.75 7.76 -9.86
C TRP A 472 -25.27 9.14 -10.30
N GLY A 473 -24.66 10.24 -9.84
CA GLY A 473 -25.12 11.60 -10.13
C GLY A 473 -26.36 12.04 -9.32
N TRP A 474 -26.61 11.40 -8.17
CA TRP A 474 -27.74 11.69 -7.26
C TRP A 474 -27.37 12.62 -6.11
#